data_AF-A0A957XWQ9-F1
#
_entry.id   AF-A0A957XWQ9-F1
#
_cell.length_a   1.000
_cell.length_b   1.000
_cell.length_c   1.000
_cell.angle_alpha   90.00
_cell.angle_beta   90.00
_cell.angle_gamma   90.00
#
_symmetry.space_group_name_H-M   'P 1'
#
loop_
_entity.id
_entity.type
_entity.pdbx_description
1 polymer ?
#
loop_
_entity_poly.entity_id
_entity_poly.type
_entity_poly.pdbx_seq_one_letter_code
_entity_poly.pdbx_strand_id
1 'polypeptide(L)'
;MRSQSRAFPNSVFQASTSRLALWVLLGAGALSIVCYWAFFVRPFGLLDLAHRPLLDLFKLSQTDPAARTRVIAGYLVLGALYWLGWRAAQRVERQDARAAWLVVIASAMIAAGVLLFMYPFGAADLFDNIMHGRILGVYGANPFTDTAAQFRGDPIYAFTAWKRTTSAYGPAWEMLAGGTAWLVHQIVG
;
A
#
# COMPACT_ATOMS: atom_id res chain seq x y z
N MET A 1 0.96 -7.93 66.07
CA MET A 1 0.32 -6.97 65.14
C MET A 1 1.11 -6.94 63.83
N ARG A 2 0.66 -7.67 62.79
CA ARG A 2 1.22 -7.58 61.44
C ARG A 2 0.41 -6.53 60.67
N SER A 3 1.07 -5.42 60.37
CA SER A 3 0.55 -4.34 59.52
C SER A 3 0.19 -4.91 58.14
N GLN A 4 -1.10 -4.89 57.80
CA GLN A 4 -1.56 -5.09 56.43
C GLN A 4 -1.38 -3.76 55.68
N SER A 5 -0.28 -3.63 54.94
CA SER A 5 -0.14 -2.57 53.94
C SER A 5 -1.12 -2.85 52.80
N ARG A 6 -2.25 -2.14 52.78
CA ARG A 6 -3.18 -2.12 51.63
C ARG A 6 -2.44 -1.52 50.44
N ALA A 7 -2.00 -2.38 49.51
CA ALA A 7 -1.58 -1.94 48.19
C ALA A 7 -2.79 -1.30 47.51
N PHE A 8 -2.69 0.00 47.18
CA PHE A 8 -3.66 0.66 46.33
C PHE A 8 -3.70 -0.06 44.96
N PRO A 9 -4.87 -0.23 44.33
CA PRO A 9 -4.99 -1.06 43.14
C PRO A 9 -4.34 -0.39 41.93
N ASN A 10 -3.12 -0.84 41.57
CA ASN A 10 -2.41 -0.48 40.34
C ASN A 10 -3.24 -0.68 39.06
N SER A 11 -4.33 -1.46 39.13
CA SER A 11 -5.18 -1.81 37.99
C SER A 11 -5.92 -0.61 37.36
N VAL A 12 -6.27 0.42 38.15
CA VAL A 12 -7.01 1.58 37.61
C VAL A 12 -6.10 2.50 36.77
N PHE A 13 -4.86 2.73 37.23
CA PHE A 13 -3.85 3.50 36.49
C PHE A 13 -3.35 2.76 35.23
N GLN A 14 -3.29 1.43 35.32
CA GLN A 14 -2.96 0.53 34.22
C GLN A 14 -4.02 0.58 33.11
N ALA A 15 -5.30 0.44 33.47
CA ALA A 15 -6.41 0.51 32.53
C ALA A 15 -6.55 1.88 31.83
N SER A 16 -6.29 3.00 32.53
CA SER A 16 -6.35 4.34 31.92
C SER A 16 -5.20 4.57 30.91
N THR A 17 -4.03 4.02 31.17
CA THR A 17 -2.86 4.09 30.29
C THR A 17 -3.07 3.28 29.01
N SER A 18 -3.61 2.07 29.12
CA SER A 18 -3.92 1.21 27.97
C SER A 18 -4.99 1.83 27.05
N ARG A 19 -6.05 2.42 27.63
CA ARG A 19 -7.08 3.14 26.86
C ARG A 19 -6.51 4.34 26.10
N LEU A 20 -5.66 5.14 26.75
CA LEU A 20 -4.98 6.25 26.06
C LEU A 20 -4.13 5.74 24.91
N ALA A 21 -3.40 4.64 25.10
CA ALA A 21 -2.61 4.02 24.05
C ALA A 21 -3.46 3.58 22.85
N LEU A 22 -4.63 2.99 23.07
CA LEU A 22 -5.58 2.66 21.99
C LEU A 22 -6.03 3.90 21.21
N TRP A 23 -6.35 5.01 21.89
CA TRP A 23 -6.73 6.25 21.21
C TRP A 23 -5.58 6.85 20.39
N VAL A 24 -4.35 6.81 20.91
CA VAL A 24 -3.18 7.24 20.16
C VAL A 24 -2.95 6.36 18.93
N LEU A 25 -3.12 5.03 19.07
CA LEU A 25 -3.00 4.09 17.96
C LEU A 25 -4.06 4.35 16.87
N LEU A 26 -5.31 4.56 17.28
CA LEU A 26 -6.42 4.90 16.37
C LEU A 26 -6.16 6.25 15.67
N GLY A 27 -5.75 7.26 16.43
CA GLY A 27 -5.41 8.58 15.89
C GLY A 27 -4.26 8.53 14.89
N ALA A 28 -3.20 7.78 15.20
CA ALA A 28 -2.07 7.57 14.30
C ALA A 28 -2.49 6.86 13.01
N GLY A 29 -3.34 5.84 13.10
CA GLY A 29 -3.91 5.14 11.93
C GLY A 29 -4.75 6.07 11.06
N ALA A 30 -5.70 6.79 11.66
CA ALA A 30 -6.57 7.74 10.95
C ALA A 30 -5.78 8.88 10.28
N LEU A 31 -4.82 9.48 10.99
CA LEU A 31 -3.96 10.52 10.43
C LEU A 31 -3.04 9.98 9.32
N SER A 32 -2.59 8.72 9.42
CA SER A 32 -1.80 8.09 8.35
C SER A 32 -2.62 7.95 7.07
N ILE A 33 -3.89 7.56 7.17
CA ILE A 33 -4.81 7.50 6.02
C ILE A 33 -4.98 8.87 5.37
N VAL A 34 -5.20 9.92 6.17
CA VAL A 34 -5.28 11.31 5.68
C VAL A 34 -3.98 11.73 5.01
N CYS A 35 -2.82 11.35 5.57
CA CYS A 35 -1.51 11.64 5.00
C CYS A 35 -1.32 10.92 3.65
N TYR A 36 -1.66 9.63 3.55
CA TYR A 36 -1.63 8.89 2.29
C TYR A 36 -2.48 9.57 1.22
N TRP A 37 -3.70 9.97 1.57
CA TRP A 37 -4.54 10.68 0.62
C TRP A 37 -3.96 12.05 0.20
N ALA A 38 -3.54 12.87 1.17
CA ALA A 38 -3.14 14.25 0.91
C ALA A 38 -1.79 14.38 0.19
N PHE A 39 -0.81 13.54 0.55
CA PHE A 39 0.55 13.64 0.02
C PHE A 39 0.80 12.73 -1.19
N PHE A 40 0.01 11.65 -1.35
CA PHE A 40 0.26 10.65 -2.38
C PHE A 40 -0.91 10.52 -3.37
N VAL A 41 -2.11 10.18 -2.92
CA VAL A 41 -3.24 9.93 -3.83
C VAL A 41 -3.69 11.20 -4.55
N ARG A 42 -3.90 12.30 -3.82
CA ARG A 42 -4.40 13.55 -4.40
C ARG A 42 -3.41 14.17 -5.41
N PRO A 43 -2.09 14.22 -5.16
CA PRO A 43 -1.14 14.79 -6.13
C PRO A 43 -0.79 13.82 -7.27
N PHE A 44 -0.86 12.51 -7.03
CA PHE A 44 -0.45 11.46 -7.98
C PHE A 44 -1.61 10.50 -8.27
N GLY A 45 -2.79 11.04 -8.55
CA GLY A 45 -4.00 10.24 -8.77
C GLY A 45 -3.86 9.30 -9.95
N LEU A 46 -4.23 8.03 -9.77
CA LEU A 46 -4.20 7.01 -10.81
C LEU A 46 -5.04 7.43 -12.01
N LEU A 47 -6.27 7.89 -11.78
CA LEU A 47 -7.20 8.26 -12.86
C LEU A 47 -6.70 9.46 -13.68
N ASP A 48 -6.04 10.41 -13.03
CA ASP A 48 -5.48 11.59 -13.70
C ASP A 48 -4.24 11.25 -14.53
N LEU A 49 -3.45 10.27 -14.08
CA LEU A 49 -2.16 9.93 -14.69
C LEU A 49 -2.20 8.65 -15.52
N ALA A 50 -3.33 7.92 -15.55
CA ALA A 50 -3.49 6.63 -16.23
C ALA A 50 -3.20 6.68 -17.74
N HIS A 51 -3.25 7.86 -18.37
CA HIS A 51 -2.94 8.03 -19.80
C HIS A 51 -1.46 8.30 -20.08
N ARG A 52 -0.62 8.40 -19.03
CA ARG A 52 0.82 8.73 -19.15
C ARG A 52 1.67 7.48 -18.89
N PRO A 53 2.21 6.83 -19.93
CA PRO A 53 3.02 5.63 -19.74
C PRO A 53 4.38 5.92 -19.09
N LEU A 54 4.83 4.98 -18.24
CA LEU A 54 6.17 4.97 -17.65
C LEU A 54 6.52 6.29 -16.93
N LEU A 55 5.54 6.87 -16.24
CA LEU A 55 5.76 8.08 -15.47
C LEU A 55 6.46 7.71 -14.15
N ASP A 56 7.59 8.35 -13.89
CA ASP A 56 8.36 8.18 -12.67
C ASP A 56 8.43 9.49 -11.88
N LEU A 57 8.89 9.41 -10.62
CA LEU A 57 8.99 10.59 -9.76
C LEU A 57 9.95 11.65 -10.34
N PHE A 58 10.98 11.24 -11.08
CA PHE A 58 11.93 12.17 -11.69
C PHE A 58 11.25 13.00 -12.79
N LYS A 59 10.51 12.37 -13.70
CA LYS A 59 9.71 13.03 -14.74
C LYS A 59 8.64 13.93 -14.14
N LEU A 60 7.93 13.45 -13.10
CA LEU A 60 6.96 14.27 -12.36
C LEU A 60 7.61 15.53 -11.77
N SER A 61 8.82 15.39 -11.19
CA SER A 61 9.53 16.50 -10.56
C SER A 61 10.04 17.56 -11.55
N GLN A 62 10.20 17.22 -12.83
CA GLN A 62 10.56 18.20 -13.87
C GLN A 62 9.41 19.16 -14.17
N THR A 63 8.16 18.68 -14.11
CA THR A 63 6.96 19.51 -14.33
C THR A 63 6.44 20.14 -13.05
N ASP A 64 6.60 19.47 -11.93
CA ASP A 64 6.18 19.94 -10.61
C ASP A 64 7.33 19.75 -9.61
N PRO A 65 8.19 20.77 -9.43
CA PRO A 65 9.33 20.71 -8.51
C PRO A 65 8.93 20.36 -7.07
N ALA A 66 7.69 20.66 -6.67
CA ALA A 66 7.20 20.35 -5.33
C ALA A 66 6.83 18.87 -5.15
N ALA A 67 6.72 18.08 -6.23
CA ALA A 67 6.42 16.64 -6.16
C ALA A 67 7.41 15.89 -5.26
N ARG A 68 8.71 16.14 -5.42
CA ARG A 68 9.76 15.51 -4.61
C ARG A 68 9.62 15.89 -3.14
N THR A 69 9.43 17.18 -2.86
CA THR A 69 9.30 17.68 -1.48
C THR A 69 8.05 17.14 -0.80
N ARG A 70 6.92 17.03 -1.52
CA ARG A 70 5.68 16.43 -1.00
C ARG A 70 5.88 14.96 -0.63
N VAL A 71 6.53 14.17 -1.49
CA VAL A 71 6.82 12.76 -1.19
C VAL A 71 7.73 12.64 0.05
N ILE A 72 8.78 13.44 0.13
CA ILE A 72 9.68 13.45 1.31
C ILE A 72 8.92 13.84 2.58
N ALA A 73 8.13 14.92 2.53
CA ALA A 73 7.34 15.37 3.67
C ALA A 73 6.31 14.30 4.10
N GLY A 74 5.64 13.66 3.13
CA GLY A 74 4.72 12.55 3.37
C GLY A 74 5.39 11.40 4.11
N TYR A 75 6.56 10.95 3.65
CA TYR A 75 7.32 9.90 4.35
C TYR A 75 7.77 10.31 5.75
N LEU A 76 8.18 11.56 5.96
CA LEU A 76 8.58 12.05 7.29
C LEU A 76 7.37 12.07 8.26
N VAL A 77 6.22 12.55 7.81
CA VAL A 77 4.97 12.56 8.60
C VAL A 77 4.53 11.14 8.91
N LEU A 78 4.51 10.25 7.92
CA LEU A 78 4.17 8.84 8.11
C LEU A 78 5.15 8.14 9.06
N GLY A 79 6.45 8.43 8.96
CA GLY A 79 7.46 7.90 9.87
C GLY A 79 7.23 8.34 11.32
N ALA A 80 6.87 9.61 11.54
CA ALA A 80 6.52 10.11 12.87
C ALA A 80 5.23 9.46 13.41
N LEU A 81 4.20 9.31 12.58
CA LEU A 81 2.95 8.65 12.94
C LEU A 81 3.15 7.16 13.25
N TYR A 82 3.97 6.47 12.46
CA TYR A 82 4.36 5.09 12.70
C TYR A 82 5.10 4.95 14.03
N TRP A 83 6.06 5.83 14.31
CA TRP A 83 6.76 5.83 15.59
C TRP A 83 5.82 6.07 16.78
N LEU A 84 4.87 6.99 16.67
CA LEU A 84 3.84 7.22 17.68
C LEU A 84 2.94 6.00 17.87
N GLY A 85 2.48 5.39 16.78
CA GLY A 85 1.67 4.16 16.81
C GLY A 85 2.42 3.00 17.44
N TRP A 86 3.70 2.82 17.11
CA TRP A 86 4.57 1.79 17.70
C TRP A 86 4.79 2.02 19.20
N ARG A 87 5.06 3.26 19.62
CA ARG A 87 5.17 3.64 21.05
C ARG A 87 3.87 3.39 21.81
N ALA A 88 2.72 3.64 21.18
CA ALA A 88 1.41 3.38 21.75
C ALA A 88 1.15 1.87 21.86
N ALA A 89 1.43 1.10 20.80
CA ALA A 89 1.25 -0.34 20.78
C ALA A 89 2.03 -1.06 21.91
N GLN A 90 3.23 -0.59 22.27
CA GLN A 90 4.00 -1.14 23.40
C GLN A 90 3.36 -0.91 24.78
N ARG A 91 2.42 0.04 24.89
CA ARG A 91 1.73 0.39 26.14
C ARG A 91 0.34 -0.24 26.25
N VAL A 92 -0.11 -0.94 25.21
CA VAL A 92 -1.39 -1.67 25.22
C VAL A 92 -1.25 -2.92 26.08
N GLU A 93 -2.19 -3.12 27.01
CA GLU A 93 -2.21 -4.29 27.87
C GLU A 93 -2.82 -5.51 27.17
N ARG A 94 -2.52 -6.72 27.68
CA ARG A 94 -3.02 -7.98 27.09
C ARG A 94 -4.53 -8.04 26.95
N GLN A 95 -5.27 -7.43 27.89
CA GLN A 95 -6.73 -7.37 27.87
C GLN A 95 -7.28 -6.57 26.67
N ASP A 96 -6.53 -5.59 26.18
CA ASP A 96 -6.89 -4.70 25.07
C ASP A 96 -6.23 -5.08 23.74
N ALA A 97 -5.41 -6.13 23.73
CA ALA A 97 -4.63 -6.53 22.55
C ALA A 97 -5.49 -6.81 21.31
N ARG A 98 -6.68 -7.40 21.50
CA ARG A 98 -7.64 -7.64 20.39
C ARG A 98 -8.09 -6.33 19.75
N ALA A 99 -8.43 -5.33 20.56
CA ALA A 99 -8.84 -4.03 20.06
C ALA A 99 -7.69 -3.34 19.30
N ALA A 100 -6.47 -3.40 19.82
CA ALA A 100 -5.30 -2.85 19.13
C ALA A 100 -5.05 -3.52 17.77
N TRP A 101 -5.13 -4.85 17.69
CA TRP A 101 -5.01 -5.57 16.41
C TRP A 101 -6.10 -5.20 15.42
N LEU A 102 -7.35 -5.06 15.88
CA LEU A 102 -8.45 -4.60 15.03
C LEU A 102 -8.17 -3.19 14.47
N VAL A 103 -7.67 -2.27 15.31
CA VAL A 103 -7.30 -0.92 14.86
C VAL A 103 -6.18 -0.96 13.81
N VAL A 104 -5.13 -1.74 14.03
CA VAL A 104 -4.01 -1.87 13.10
C VAL A 104 -4.47 -2.46 11.76
N ILE A 105 -5.20 -3.58 11.80
CA ILE A 105 -5.67 -4.27 10.59
C ILE A 105 -6.65 -3.39 9.83
N ALA A 106 -7.63 -2.78 10.51
CA ALA A 106 -8.59 -1.90 9.87
C ALA A 106 -7.90 -0.68 9.23
N SER A 107 -6.96 -0.05 9.95
CA SER A 107 -6.20 1.08 9.41
C SER A 107 -5.37 0.67 8.18
N ALA A 108 -4.73 -0.50 8.22
CA ALA A 108 -3.95 -1.03 7.11
C ALA A 108 -4.82 -1.33 5.87
N MET A 109 -6.00 -1.93 6.07
CA MET A 109 -6.94 -2.22 4.97
C MET A 109 -7.50 -0.93 4.34
N ILE A 110 -7.85 0.07 5.17
CA ILE A 110 -8.32 1.36 4.66
C ILE A 110 -7.18 2.08 3.93
N ALA A 111 -5.97 2.10 4.48
CA ALA A 111 -4.82 2.70 3.83
C ALA A 111 -4.49 2.03 2.49
N ALA A 112 -4.52 0.69 2.43
CA ALA A 112 -4.35 -0.05 1.18
C ALA A 112 -5.42 0.34 0.15
N GLY A 113 -6.70 0.40 0.56
CA GLY A 113 -7.79 0.83 -0.31
C GLY A 113 -7.63 2.26 -0.84
N VAL A 114 -7.15 3.19 -0.01
CA VAL A 114 -6.85 4.57 -0.43
C VAL A 114 -5.69 4.58 -1.44
N LEU A 115 -4.63 3.81 -1.18
CA LEU A 115 -3.44 3.78 -2.03
C LEU A 115 -3.66 3.08 -3.38
N LEU A 116 -4.71 2.28 -3.55
CA LEU A 116 -5.11 1.75 -4.87
C LEU A 116 -5.35 2.87 -5.90
N PHE A 117 -5.69 4.07 -5.45
CA PHE A 117 -5.92 5.22 -6.31
C PHE A 117 -4.66 6.07 -6.55
N MET A 118 -3.49 5.64 -6.08
CA MET A 118 -2.21 6.28 -6.36
C MET A 118 -1.59 5.69 -7.64
N TYR A 119 -1.15 6.54 -8.56
CA TYR A 119 -0.40 6.11 -9.73
C TYR A 119 0.95 5.48 -9.30
N PRO A 120 1.34 4.32 -9.86
CA PRO A 120 2.51 3.55 -9.42
C PRO A 120 3.86 4.12 -9.94
N PHE A 121 4.11 5.42 -9.73
CA PHE A 121 5.31 6.09 -10.26
C PHE A 121 6.65 5.57 -9.68
N GLY A 122 6.60 4.79 -8.60
CA GLY A 122 7.75 4.15 -7.97
C GLY A 122 7.89 2.65 -8.26
N ALA A 123 6.96 2.07 -9.03
CA ALA A 123 6.87 0.63 -9.28
C ALA A 123 6.42 0.37 -10.72
N ALA A 124 7.28 0.72 -11.69
CA ALA A 124 6.99 0.52 -13.10
C ALA A 124 6.85 -0.96 -13.47
N ASP A 125 7.51 -1.85 -12.70
CA ASP A 125 7.41 -3.30 -12.77
C ASP A 125 6.00 -3.84 -12.51
N LEU A 126 5.11 -3.04 -11.90
CA LEU A 126 3.69 -3.39 -11.80
C LEU A 126 3.06 -3.62 -13.18
N PHE A 127 3.39 -2.78 -14.17
CA PHE A 127 2.84 -2.92 -15.52
C PHE A 127 3.44 -4.10 -16.28
N ASP A 128 4.66 -4.50 -15.97
CA ASP A 128 5.26 -5.72 -16.49
C ASP A 128 4.50 -6.95 -15.98
N ASN A 129 4.18 -7.00 -14.68
CA ASN A 129 3.36 -8.07 -14.08
C ASN A 129 1.95 -8.14 -14.70
N ILE A 130 1.29 -6.99 -14.91
CA ILE A 130 -0.02 -6.94 -15.59
C ILE A 130 0.13 -7.49 -17.01
N MET A 131 1.18 -7.11 -17.73
CA MET A 131 1.41 -7.56 -19.09
C MET A 131 1.67 -9.07 -19.16
N HIS A 132 2.49 -9.65 -18.25
CA HIS A 132 2.69 -11.09 -18.16
C HIS A 132 1.39 -11.85 -17.84
N GLY A 133 0.58 -11.31 -16.92
CA GLY A 133 -0.77 -11.81 -16.66
C GLY A 133 -1.64 -11.78 -17.91
N ARG A 134 -1.59 -10.72 -18.73
CA ARG A 134 -2.35 -10.65 -19.98
C ARG A 134 -1.83 -11.64 -21.04
N ILE A 135 -0.51 -11.83 -21.16
CA ILE A 135 0.09 -12.88 -22.02
C ILE A 135 -0.53 -14.23 -21.69
N LEU A 136 -0.63 -14.59 -20.41
CA LEU A 136 -1.25 -15.85 -19.99
C LEU A 136 -2.78 -15.86 -20.14
N GLY A 137 -3.46 -14.94 -19.47
CA GLY A 137 -4.91 -14.96 -19.26
C GLY A 137 -5.74 -14.44 -20.43
N VAL A 138 -5.20 -13.57 -21.28
CA VAL A 138 -5.92 -12.97 -22.42
C VAL A 138 -5.47 -13.60 -23.73
N TYR A 139 -4.15 -13.79 -23.91
CA TYR A 139 -3.60 -14.33 -25.15
C TYR A 139 -3.41 -15.85 -25.13
N GLY A 140 -3.51 -16.51 -23.97
CA GLY A 140 -3.27 -17.96 -23.85
C GLY A 140 -1.82 -18.37 -24.13
N ALA A 141 -0.90 -17.41 -24.06
CA ALA A 141 0.52 -17.57 -24.35
C ALA A 141 1.33 -17.79 -23.06
N ASN A 142 2.62 -18.10 -23.19
CA ASN A 142 3.43 -18.47 -22.04
C ASN A 142 4.39 -17.33 -21.64
N PRO A 143 4.18 -16.64 -20.50
CA PRO A 143 5.03 -15.52 -20.10
C PRO A 143 6.48 -15.93 -19.75
N PHE A 144 6.79 -17.23 -19.66
CA PHE A 144 8.14 -17.76 -19.46
C PHE A 144 8.95 -17.86 -20.75
N THR A 145 8.30 -17.83 -21.91
CA THR A 145 8.95 -17.92 -23.22
C THR A 145 8.64 -16.70 -24.10
N ASP A 146 7.46 -16.12 -23.91
CA ASP A 146 6.93 -15.03 -24.71
C ASP A 146 7.11 -13.69 -23.98
N THR A 147 7.38 -12.64 -24.75
CA THR A 147 7.68 -11.31 -24.22
C THR A 147 6.63 -10.31 -24.65
N ALA A 148 6.45 -9.23 -23.88
CA ALA A 148 5.50 -8.17 -24.22
C ALA A 148 5.72 -7.58 -25.63
N ALA A 149 6.96 -7.57 -26.15
CA ALA A 149 7.31 -7.09 -27.48
C ALA A 149 6.64 -7.86 -28.63
N GLN A 150 6.13 -9.06 -28.37
CA GLN A 150 5.34 -9.87 -29.31
C GLN A 150 3.86 -9.43 -29.34
N PHE A 151 3.38 -8.71 -28.32
CA PHE A 151 1.98 -8.30 -28.13
C PHE A 151 1.83 -6.77 -28.13
N ARG A 152 2.40 -6.11 -29.15
CA ARG A 152 2.47 -4.62 -29.21
C ARG A 152 1.11 -3.92 -29.31
N GLY A 153 0.07 -4.64 -29.73
CA GLY A 153 -1.30 -4.14 -29.81
C GLY A 153 -2.02 -4.10 -28.47
N ASP A 154 -1.42 -4.64 -27.40
CA ASP A 154 -2.03 -4.63 -26.08
C ASP A 154 -2.09 -3.20 -25.48
N PRO A 155 -3.22 -2.76 -24.89
CA PRO A 155 -3.33 -1.44 -24.28
C PRO A 155 -2.29 -1.14 -23.18
N ILE A 156 -1.84 -2.18 -22.46
CA ILE A 156 -0.87 -2.05 -21.37
C ILE A 156 0.58 -2.01 -21.90
N TYR A 157 0.83 -2.41 -23.14
CA TYR A 157 2.18 -2.47 -23.73
C TYR A 157 2.95 -1.14 -23.63
N ALA A 158 2.26 0.00 -23.74
CA ALA A 158 2.89 1.31 -23.61
C ALA A 158 3.50 1.55 -22.22
N PHE A 159 2.90 0.95 -21.17
CA PHE A 159 3.28 1.10 -19.77
C PHE A 159 4.32 0.08 -19.31
N THR A 160 4.53 -1.00 -20.06
CA THR A 160 5.52 -2.05 -19.77
C THR A 160 6.95 -1.51 -19.90
N ALA A 161 7.76 -1.62 -18.84
CA ALA A 161 9.14 -1.14 -18.86
C ALA A 161 10.09 -2.13 -19.56
N TRP A 162 9.88 -3.43 -19.34
CA TRP A 162 10.77 -4.53 -19.74
C TRP A 162 10.18 -5.33 -20.90
N LYS A 163 9.99 -4.66 -22.03
CA LYS A 163 9.26 -5.20 -23.19
C LYS A 163 9.83 -6.49 -23.78
N ARG A 164 11.13 -6.76 -23.60
CA ARG A 164 11.83 -7.92 -24.17
C ARG A 164 12.22 -8.95 -23.11
N THR A 165 11.65 -8.85 -21.91
CA THR A 165 11.97 -9.73 -20.79
C THR A 165 10.78 -10.64 -20.50
N THR A 166 11.04 -11.93 -20.31
CA THR A 166 10.06 -12.92 -19.84
C THR A 166 9.80 -12.74 -18.34
N SER A 167 8.80 -13.41 -17.80
CA SER A 167 8.54 -13.34 -16.36
C SER A 167 9.73 -13.88 -15.55
N ALA A 168 10.03 -13.16 -14.46
CA ALA A 168 10.99 -13.56 -13.43
C ALA A 168 10.30 -14.23 -12.22
N TYR A 169 8.97 -14.23 -12.16
CA TYR A 169 8.19 -14.75 -11.04
C TYR A 169 7.80 -16.21 -11.25
N GLY A 170 7.49 -16.93 -10.17
CA GLY A 170 7.13 -18.35 -10.25
C GLY A 170 5.72 -18.59 -10.85
N PRO A 171 5.42 -19.81 -11.32
CA PRO A 171 4.14 -20.14 -11.97
C PRO A 171 2.90 -19.78 -11.14
N ALA A 172 2.95 -19.92 -9.81
CA ALA A 172 1.82 -19.57 -8.95
C ALA A 172 1.44 -18.08 -9.04
N TRP A 173 2.44 -17.19 -9.16
CA TRP A 173 2.20 -15.77 -9.35
C TRP A 173 1.60 -15.48 -10.72
N GLU A 174 2.19 -16.06 -11.78
CA GLU A 174 1.69 -15.90 -13.15
C GLU A 174 0.26 -16.40 -13.30
N MET A 175 -0.11 -17.51 -12.65
CA MET A 175 -1.49 -18.00 -12.65
C MET A 175 -2.46 -17.03 -11.98
N LEU A 176 -2.06 -16.37 -10.88
CA LEU A 176 -2.88 -15.33 -10.22
C LEU A 176 -3.00 -14.09 -11.10
N ALA A 177 -1.90 -13.61 -11.68
CA ALA A 177 -1.90 -12.48 -12.60
C ALA A 177 -2.73 -12.79 -13.87
N GLY A 178 -2.61 -13.99 -14.41
CA GLY A 178 -3.38 -14.48 -15.55
C GLY A 178 -4.87 -14.59 -15.24
N GLY A 179 -5.23 -15.17 -14.09
CA GLY A 179 -6.63 -15.28 -13.68
C GLY A 179 -7.29 -13.91 -13.48
N THR A 180 -6.58 -12.96 -12.88
CA THR A 180 -7.10 -11.58 -12.72
C THR A 180 -7.21 -10.85 -14.06
N ALA A 181 -6.19 -10.96 -14.93
CA ALA A 181 -6.23 -10.37 -16.27
C ALA A 181 -7.36 -10.94 -17.13
N TRP A 182 -7.56 -12.25 -17.09
CA TRP A 182 -8.67 -12.93 -17.76
C TRP A 182 -10.03 -12.41 -17.25
N LEU A 183 -10.23 -12.37 -15.93
CA LEU A 183 -11.49 -11.91 -15.33
C LEU A 183 -11.81 -10.47 -15.73
N VAL A 184 -10.82 -9.57 -15.68
CA VAL A 184 -11.01 -8.18 -16.11
C VAL A 184 -11.35 -8.10 -17.59
N HIS A 185 -10.72 -8.93 -18.42
CA HIS A 185 -11.03 -8.99 -19.85
C HIS A 185 -12.48 -9.43 -20.12
N GLN A 186 -13.05 -10.34 -19.32
CA GLN A 186 -14.45 -10.74 -19.45
C GLN A 186 -15.45 -9.63 -19.04
N ILE A 187 -15.05 -8.70 -18.16
CA ILE A 187 -15.93 -7.63 -17.65
C ILE A 187 -15.94 -6.43 -18.59
N VAL A 188 -14.79 -6.12 -19.19
CA VAL A 188 -14.58 -4.91 -20.02
C VAL A 188 -14.63 -5.22 -21.52
N GLY A 189 -14.60 -6.50 -21.90
CA GLY A 189 -14.61 -7.00 -23.28
C GLY A 189 -15.97 -6.95 -23.95
#